data_AF-A0A932Q3G5-F1
#
_entry.id   AF-A0A932Q3G5-F1
#
_cell.length_a   1.000
_cell.length_b   1.000
_cell.length_c   1.000
_cell.angle_alpha   90.00
_cell.angle_beta   90.00
_cell.angle_gamma   90.00
#
_symmetry.space_group_name_H-M   'P 1'
#
loop_
_entity.id
_entity.type
_entity.pdbx_description
1 polymer ?
#
loop_
_entity_poly.entity_id
_entity_poly.type
_entity_poly.pdbx_seq_one_letter_code
_entity_poly.pdbx_strand_id
1 'polypeptide(L)'
;MKHSKEFPFHKARRLTLSEARIAQKAISDKLGIKRPFRGRPPKEKHEKYHAISIRLDPRVMVWAKKEAGKKGLKYQSIINKVLLNAAA
;
A
#
# COMPACT_ATOMS: atom_id res chain seq x y z
N MET A 1 -16.59 -13.71 40.91
CA MET A 1 -15.50 -14.38 40.17
C MET A 1 -14.22 -13.62 40.43
N LYS A 2 -13.12 -14.26 40.88
CA LYS A 2 -11.85 -13.56 41.10
C LYS A 2 -11.25 -13.20 39.73
N HIS A 3 -11.20 -11.91 39.41
CA HIS A 3 -10.49 -11.43 38.22
C HIS A 3 -8.98 -11.52 38.50
N SER A 4 -8.30 -12.52 37.93
CA SER A 4 -6.84 -12.54 37.94
C SER A 4 -6.31 -11.38 37.09
N LYS A 5 -5.32 -10.64 37.61
CA LYS A 5 -4.70 -9.50 36.89
C LYS A 5 -4.01 -9.93 35.59
N GLU A 6 -3.68 -11.20 35.44
CA GLU A 6 -2.94 -11.74 34.30
C GLU A 6 -3.75 -12.77 33.52
N PHE A 7 -3.65 -12.69 32.19
CA PHE A 7 -4.27 -13.62 31.26
C PHE A 7 -3.45 -14.92 31.18
N PRO A 8 -4.06 -16.10 31.37
CA PRO A 8 -3.32 -17.37 31.41
C PRO A 8 -2.94 -17.84 29.98
N PHE A 9 -1.91 -17.24 29.39
CA PHE A 9 -1.45 -17.58 28.04
C PHE A 9 -1.08 -19.06 27.86
N HIS A 10 -0.64 -19.73 28.92
CA HIS A 10 -0.33 -21.17 28.89
C HIS A 10 -1.56 -22.06 28.63
N LYS A 11 -2.78 -21.55 28.87
CA LYS A 11 -4.04 -22.23 28.55
C LYS A 11 -4.61 -21.81 27.20
N ALA A 12 -4.02 -20.81 26.55
CA ALA A 12 -4.53 -20.26 25.31
C ALA A 12 -4.10 -21.13 24.12
N ARG A 13 -5.07 -21.75 23.46
CA ARG A 13 -4.85 -22.46 22.20
C ARG A 13 -4.66 -21.45 21.06
N ARG A 14 -3.66 -21.67 20.21
CA ARG A 14 -3.50 -20.90 18.96
C ARG A 14 -4.54 -21.32 17.95
N LEU A 15 -5.22 -20.35 17.34
CA LEU A 15 -6.11 -20.57 16.20
C LEU A 15 -5.30 -20.95 14.97
N THR A 16 -5.75 -22.00 14.28
CA THR A 16 -5.21 -22.39 12.98
C THR A 16 -5.79 -21.53 11.87
N LEU A 17 -5.11 -21.49 10.72
CA LEU A 17 -5.58 -20.75 9.55
C LEU A 17 -6.91 -21.31 9.00
N SER A 18 -7.14 -22.62 9.12
CA SER A 18 -8.39 -23.26 8.71
C SER A 18 -9.55 -22.84 9.60
N GLU A 19 -9.39 -22.88 10.93
CA GLU A 19 -10.40 -22.42 11.88
C GLU A 19 -10.76 -20.94 11.67
N ALA A 20 -9.73 -20.10 11.43
CA ALA A 20 -9.95 -18.69 11.13
C ALA A 20 -10.76 -18.49 9.84
N ARG A 21 -10.48 -19.27 8.78
CA ARG A 21 -11.24 -19.22 7.51
C ARG A 21 -12.69 -19.68 7.67
N ILE A 22 -12.92 -20.76 8.43
CA ILE A 22 -14.27 -21.27 8.70
C ILE A 22 -15.07 -20.21 9.47
N ALA A 23 -14.50 -19.63 10.52
CA ALA A 23 -15.15 -18.57 11.28
C ALA A 23 -15.42 -17.33 10.42
N GLN A 24 -14.48 -16.94 9.54
CA GLN A 24 -14.67 -15.85 8.59
C GLN A 24 -15.86 -16.09 7.66
N LYS A 25 -15.97 -17.30 7.10
CA LYS A 25 -17.07 -17.69 6.22
C LYS A 25 -18.41 -17.65 6.97
N ALA A 26 -18.48 -18.27 8.15
CA ALA A 26 -19.69 -18.30 8.97
C ALA A 26 -20.20 -16.89 9.34
N ILE A 27 -19.29 -15.95 9.61
CA ILE A 27 -19.64 -14.55 9.89
C ILE A 27 -20.20 -13.87 8.64
N SER A 28 -19.58 -14.10 7.48
CA SER A 28 -20.06 -13.55 6.20
C SER A 28 -21.45 -14.09 5.85
N ASP A 29 -21.66 -15.39 6.01
CA ASP A 29 -22.93 -16.05 5.70
C ASP A 29 -24.05 -15.57 6.64
N LYS A 30 -23.75 -15.40 7.93
CA LYS A 30 -24.73 -14.95 8.95
C LYS A 30 -25.12 -13.48 8.78
N LEU A 31 -24.17 -12.61 8.47
CA LEU A 31 -24.39 -11.16 8.41
C LEU A 31 -24.75 -10.66 7.01
N GLY A 32 -24.58 -11.49 5.97
CA GLY A 32 -24.77 -11.10 4.57
C GLY A 32 -23.75 -10.06 4.08
N ILE A 33 -22.73 -9.73 4.87
CA ILE A 33 -21.75 -8.68 4.57
C ILE A 33 -20.39 -9.32 4.34
N LYS A 34 -19.81 -9.08 3.15
CA LYS A 34 -18.40 -9.43 2.89
C LYS A 34 -17.50 -8.57 3.78
N ARG A 35 -16.55 -9.19 4.48
CA ARG A 35 -15.57 -8.45 5.27
C ARG A 35 -14.75 -7.52 4.36
N PRO A 36 -14.59 -6.23 4.71
CA PRO A 36 -13.78 -5.32 3.92
C PRO A 36 -12.33 -5.77 3.92
N PHE A 37 -11.65 -5.55 2.79
CA PHE A 37 -10.21 -5.74 2.70
C PHE A 37 -9.51 -4.88 3.76
N ARG A 38 -8.64 -5.50 4.57
CA ARG A 38 -7.84 -4.77 5.56
C ARG A 38 -6.51 -4.38 4.94
N GLY A 39 -6.21 -3.09 4.90
CA GLY A 39 -4.93 -2.55 4.41
C GLY A 39 -5.11 -1.36 3.47
N ARG A 40 -4.00 -0.88 2.89
CA ARG A 40 -4.04 0.17 1.87
C ARG A 40 -4.69 -0.39 0.61
N PRO A 41 -5.69 0.29 0.01
CA PRO A 41 -6.27 -0.12 -1.26
C PRO A 41 -5.18 -0.32 -2.32
N PRO A 42 -5.29 -1.36 -3.16
CA PRO A 42 -4.39 -1.51 -4.29
C PRO A 42 -4.56 -0.32 -5.25
N LYS A 43 -3.46 0.16 -5.82
CA LYS A 43 -3.51 1.18 -6.87
C LYS A 43 -4.17 0.63 -8.12
N GLU A 44 -5.00 1.44 -8.75
CA GLU A 44 -5.61 1.12 -10.04
C GLU A 44 -4.55 0.97 -11.13
N LYS A 45 -4.83 0.21 -12.20
CA LYS A 45 -3.82 -0.06 -13.25
C LYS A 45 -3.27 1.23 -13.88
N HIS A 46 -4.13 2.23 -14.09
CA HIS A 46 -3.75 3.52 -14.67
C HIS A 46 -2.92 4.41 -13.72
N GLU A 47 -2.90 4.10 -12.43
CA GLU A 47 -2.07 4.79 -11.43
C GLU A 47 -0.68 4.17 -11.26
N LYS A 48 -0.43 3.03 -11.94
CA LYS A 48 0.86 2.33 -11.88
C LYS A 48 1.79 2.91 -12.93
N TYR A 49 2.92 3.44 -12.47
CA TYR A 49 4.01 3.81 -13.36
C TYR A 49 4.65 2.57 -13.98
N HIS A 50 4.97 2.65 -15.27
CA HIS A 50 5.83 1.66 -15.94
C HIS A 50 7.29 1.92 -15.58
N ALA A 51 7.99 0.89 -15.13
CA ALA A 51 9.42 0.97 -14.90
C ALA A 51 10.14 0.91 -16.24
N ILE A 52 10.72 2.04 -16.66
CA ILE A 52 11.49 2.15 -17.90
C ILE A 52 12.87 2.73 -17.60
N SER A 53 13.86 2.35 -18.41
CA SER A 53 15.19 2.93 -18.36
C SER A 53 15.34 3.94 -19.50
N ILE A 54 15.60 5.19 -19.17
CA ILE A 54 15.86 6.28 -20.12
C ILE A 54 17.22 6.86 -19.83
N ARG A 55 18.05 7.05 -20.87
CA ARG A 55 19.28 7.84 -20.75
C ARG A 55 18.93 9.32 -20.90
N LEU A 56 19.23 10.10 -19.86
CA LEU A 56 19.06 11.54 -19.84
C LEU A 56 20.43 12.21 -19.77
N ASP A 57 20.55 13.40 -20.38
CA ASP A 57 21.74 14.22 -20.23
C ASP A 57 21.98 14.56 -18.74
N PRO A 58 23.22 14.52 -18.23
CA PRO A 58 23.52 14.83 -16.83
C PRO A 58 23.00 16.19 -16.36
N ARG A 59 22.95 17.20 -17.25
CA ARG A 59 22.42 18.54 -16.95
C ARG A 59 20.93 18.50 -16.61
N VAL A 60 20.17 17.64 -17.28
CA VAL A 60 18.74 17.42 -16.99
C VAL A 60 18.56 16.85 -15.59
N MET A 61 19.43 15.93 -15.17
CA MET A 61 19.38 15.35 -13.82
C MET A 61 19.67 16.38 -12.73
N VAL A 62 20.64 17.26 -12.96
CA VAL A 62 20.96 18.37 -12.03
C VAL A 62 19.78 19.34 -11.93
N TRP A 63 19.22 19.74 -13.06
CA TRP A 63 18.04 20.61 -13.12
C TRP A 63 16.83 19.97 -12.41
N ALA A 64 16.53 18.70 -12.69
CA ALA A 64 15.38 18.00 -12.12
C ALA A 64 15.47 17.87 -10.59
N LYS A 65 16.68 17.61 -10.05
CA LYS A 65 16.91 17.59 -8.59
C LYS A 65 16.72 18.96 -7.96
N LYS A 66 17.21 20.04 -8.59
CA LYS A 66 17.04 21.41 -8.11
C LYS A 66 15.57 21.82 -8.08
N GLU A 67 14.82 21.57 -9.15
CA GLU A 67 13.39 21.86 -9.22
C GLU A 67 12.55 21.02 -8.25
N ALA A 68 12.92 19.75 -8.08
CA ALA A 68 12.29 18.86 -7.12
C ALA A 68 12.42 19.37 -5.69
N GLY A 69 13.62 19.85 -5.30
CA GLY A 69 13.89 20.43 -3.98
C GLY A 69 13.02 21.66 -3.68
N LYS A 70 12.84 22.56 -4.67
CA LYS A 70 11.98 23.74 -4.52
C LYS A 70 10.50 23.39 -4.28
N LYS A 71 10.03 22.27 -4.86
CA LYS A 71 8.62 21.87 -4.85
C LYS A 71 8.28 20.81 -3.81
N GLY A 72 9.26 20.32 -3.05
CA GLY A 72 9.08 19.20 -2.12
C GLY A 72 8.69 17.88 -2.82
N LEU A 73 9.06 17.73 -4.11
CA LEU A 73 8.75 16.55 -4.92
C LEU A 73 10.02 15.71 -5.15
N LYS A 74 9.87 14.51 -5.71
CA LYS A 74 11.00 13.73 -6.23
C LYS A 74 11.33 14.17 -7.66
N TYR A 75 12.60 14.06 -8.06
CA TYR A 75 13.05 14.42 -9.41
C TYR A 75 12.31 13.62 -10.51
N GLN A 76 11.95 12.36 -10.24
CA GLN A 76 11.15 11.54 -11.15
C GLN A 76 9.77 12.15 -11.45
N SER A 77 9.13 12.78 -10.44
CA SER A 77 7.85 13.46 -10.63
C SER A 77 8.00 14.70 -11.50
N ILE A 78 9.12 15.40 -11.42
CA ILE A 78 9.41 16.55 -12.30
C ILE A 78 9.59 16.08 -13.74
N ILE A 79 10.40 15.04 -13.95
CA ILE A 79 10.64 14.44 -15.28
C ILE A 79 9.31 13.97 -15.90
N ASN A 80 8.49 13.23 -15.14
CA ASN A 80 7.20 12.75 -15.63
C ASN A 80 6.26 13.90 -16.00
N LYS A 81 6.20 14.98 -15.21
CA LYS A 81 5.37 16.16 -15.54
C LYS A 81 5.82 16.83 -16.82
N VAL A 82 7.13 16.98 -17.04
CA VAL A 82 7.65 17.55 -18.29
C VAL A 82 7.32 16.66 -19.48
N LEU A 83 7.54 15.36 -19.37
CA LEU A 83 7.22 14.41 -20.44
C LEU A 83 5.72 14.38 -20.75
N LEU A 84 4.85 14.45 -19.73
CA LEU A 84 3.41 14.55 -19.93
C LEU A 84 3.02 15.85 -20.65
N ASN A 85 3.60 16.99 -20.26
CA ASN A 85 3.32 18.27 -20.92
C ASN A 85 3.81 18.30 -22.38
N ALA A 86 4.88 17.56 -22.71
CA ALA A 86 5.39 17.47 -24.07
C ALA A 86 4.62 16.47 -24.95
N ALA A 87 3.89 15.53 -24.33
CA ALA A 87 3.07 14.54 -25.02
C ALA A 87 1.60 14.98 -25.18
N ALA A 88 1.21 16.08 -24.54
CA ALA A 88 -0.10 16.73 -24.65
C ALA A 88 -0.13 17.68 -25.85
#